data_AF-A0A6D2HQH2-F1
#
_entry.id   AF-A0A6D2HQH2-F1
#
_cell.length_a   1.000
_cell.length_b   1.000
_cell.length_c   1.000
_cell.angle_alpha   90.00
_cell.angle_beta   90.00
_cell.angle_gamma   90.00
#
_symmetry.space_group_name_H-M   'P 1'
#
loop_
_entity.id
_entity.type
_entity.pdbx_description
1 polymer ?
#
loop_
_entity_poly.entity_id
_entity_poly.type
_entity_poly.pdbx_seq_one_letter_code
_entity_poly.pdbx_strand_id
1 'polypeptide(L)'
;MEKNAMRILEEIKSSDLIENRVQLLTRLAQLDIEETSDVPSFVDSLTTLWEDFTCLDVSQCLLNKAILPVASKYLALDRPDCSQYFLAFGIKVSQWCAKHLNMSVMSMEESQEEEHSNVFFQLLLDYLRFSASSYTAIGKICFMSDEASAVTVHKFVSEQLN
;
A
#
# COMPACT_ATOMS: atom_id res chain seq x y z
N MET A 1 -24.59 9.09 7.52
CA MET A 1 -24.24 7.66 7.57
C MET A 1 -22.75 7.57 7.32
N GLU A 2 -22.01 7.16 8.34
CA GLU A 2 -20.57 6.93 8.27
C GLU A 2 -20.32 5.79 7.28
N LYS A 3 -19.50 6.04 6.25
CA LYS A 3 -19.30 5.12 5.11
C LYS A 3 -18.71 3.81 5.63
N ASN A 4 -19.29 2.66 5.25
CA ASN A 4 -18.93 1.33 5.75
C ASN A 4 -17.41 1.04 5.74
N ALA A 5 -16.67 1.63 4.80
CA ALA A 5 -15.22 1.54 4.68
C ALA A 5 -14.45 2.19 5.84
N MET A 6 -14.83 3.40 6.27
CA MET A 6 -14.16 4.09 7.38
C MET A 6 -14.42 3.37 8.72
N ARG A 7 -15.63 2.85 8.92
CA ARG A 7 -15.93 2.04 10.11
C ARG A 7 -15.02 0.81 10.18
N ILE A 8 -14.83 0.09 9.07
CA ILE A 8 -13.92 -1.05 9.03
C ILE A 8 -12.47 -0.63 9.28
N LEU A 9 -12.01 0.52 8.80
CA LEU A 9 -10.68 1.04 9.12
C LEU A 9 -10.49 1.28 10.61
N GLU A 10 -11.48 1.85 11.29
CA GLU A 10 -11.43 2.03 12.74
C GLU A 10 -11.43 0.69 13.48
N GLU A 11 -12.22 -0.28 13.01
CA GLU A 11 -12.17 -1.67 13.52
C GLU A 11 -10.76 -2.28 13.35
N ILE A 12 -10.10 -2.09 12.20
CA ILE A 12 -8.73 -2.56 11.95
C ILE A 12 -7.75 -1.92 12.94
N LYS A 13 -7.81 -0.59 13.12
CA LYS A 13 -6.94 0.15 14.04
C LYS A 13 -7.10 -0.31 15.49
N SER A 14 -8.32 -0.68 15.89
CA SER A 14 -8.63 -1.15 17.25
C SER A 14 -8.28 -2.61 17.53
N SER A 15 -7.97 -3.40 16.50
CA SER A 15 -7.67 -4.83 16.65
C SER A 15 -6.22 -5.03 17.07
N ASP A 16 -5.98 -5.82 18.13
CA ASP A 16 -4.63 -6.21 18.55
C ASP A 16 -4.08 -7.42 17.78
N LEU A 17 -4.94 -8.20 17.13
CA LEU A 17 -4.56 -9.41 16.39
C LEU A 17 -4.33 -9.10 14.90
N ILE A 18 -3.17 -9.52 14.37
CA ILE A 18 -2.79 -9.31 12.97
C ILE A 18 -3.75 -10.07 12.03
N GLU A 19 -4.13 -11.29 12.38
CA GLU A 19 -5.04 -12.13 11.59
C GLU A 19 -6.40 -11.45 11.41
N ASN A 20 -6.92 -10.83 12.46
CA ASN A 20 -8.16 -10.06 12.41
C ASN A 20 -8.01 -8.83 11.49
N ARG A 21 -6.89 -8.10 11.59
CA ARG A 21 -6.60 -6.97 10.69
C ARG A 21 -6.57 -7.41 9.23
N VAL A 22 -5.90 -8.53 8.92
CA VAL A 22 -5.84 -9.12 7.57
C VAL A 22 -7.23 -9.49 7.05
N GLN A 23 -8.06 -10.13 7.88
CA GLN A 23 -9.44 -10.48 7.50
C GLN A 23 -10.29 -9.24 7.21
N LEU A 24 -10.19 -8.21 8.05
CA LEU A 24 -10.91 -6.96 7.88
C LEU A 24 -10.44 -6.19 6.63
N LEU A 25 -9.13 -6.15 6.34
CA LEU A 25 -8.58 -5.58 5.10
C LEU A 25 -9.06 -6.34 3.86
N THR A 26 -9.11 -7.67 3.94
CA THR A 26 -9.63 -8.50 2.84
C THR A 26 -11.11 -8.20 2.59
N ARG A 27 -11.91 -8.06 3.65
CA ARG A 27 -13.31 -7.62 3.56
C ARG A 27 -13.42 -6.22 2.97
N LEU A 28 -12.56 -5.30 3.39
CA LEU A 28 -12.52 -3.93 2.87
C LEU A 28 -12.21 -3.89 1.38
N ALA A 29 -11.29 -4.74 0.89
CA ALA A 29 -10.98 -4.88 -0.53
C ALA A 29 -12.17 -5.39 -1.36
N GLN A 30 -13.07 -6.17 -0.75
CA GLN A 30 -14.25 -6.74 -1.41
C GLN A 30 -15.46 -5.79 -1.42
N LEU A 31 -15.55 -4.83 -0.50
CA LEU A 31 -16.68 -3.88 -0.45
C LEU A 31 -16.76 -3.01 -1.70
N ASP A 32 -17.95 -2.87 -2.28
CA ASP A 32 -18.16 -1.91 -3.37
C ASP A 32 -17.76 -0.50 -2.95
N ILE A 33 -17.09 0.20 -3.86
CA ILE A 33 -16.66 1.56 -3.59
C ILE A 33 -17.88 2.47 -3.69
N GLU A 34 -18.40 2.89 -2.56
CA GLU A 34 -19.24 4.08 -2.52
C GLU A 34 -18.32 5.28 -2.77
N GLU A 35 -18.64 6.20 -3.69
CA GLU A 35 -17.82 7.41 -3.92
C GLU A 35 -17.56 8.12 -2.58
N THR A 36 -16.37 7.93 -2.02
CA THR A 36 -15.99 8.51 -0.75
C THR A 36 -15.56 9.96 -1.01
N SER A 37 -16.01 10.88 -0.17
CA SER A 37 -15.63 12.29 -0.28
C SER A 37 -14.32 12.57 0.46
N ASP A 38 -13.76 11.54 1.12
CA ASP A 38 -12.60 11.65 1.99
C ASP A 38 -11.58 10.52 1.68
N VAL A 39 -11.25 10.40 0.39
CA VAL A 39 -10.15 9.54 -0.08
C VAL A 39 -8.82 9.90 0.61
N PRO A 40 -8.46 11.18 0.84
CA PRO A 40 -7.25 11.53 1.56
C PRO A 40 -7.13 10.89 2.96
N SER A 41 -8.14 11.08 3.82
CA SER A 41 -8.12 10.50 5.18
C SER A 41 -8.11 8.97 5.17
N PHE A 42 -8.76 8.38 4.17
CA PHE A 42 -8.73 6.93 3.95
C PHE A 42 -7.31 6.43 3.61
N VAL A 43 -6.62 7.08 2.67
CA VAL A 43 -5.25 6.71 2.28
C VAL A 43 -4.25 6.98 3.40
N ASP A 44 -4.41 8.06 4.16
CA ASP A 44 -3.58 8.34 5.34
C ASP A 44 -3.77 7.27 6.42
N SER A 45 -5.01 6.80 6.62
CA SER A 45 -5.30 5.68 7.52
C SER A 45 -4.64 4.38 7.05
N LEU A 46 -4.71 4.05 5.76
CA LEU A 46 -3.98 2.89 5.21
C LEU A 46 -2.46 3.03 5.36
N THR A 47 -1.92 4.23 5.16
CA THR A 47 -0.49 4.51 5.31
C THR A 47 -0.02 4.34 6.75
N THR A 48 -0.89 4.64 7.72
CA THR A 48 -0.64 4.42 9.15
C THR A 48 -0.68 2.93 9.52
N LEU A 49 -1.53 2.15 8.84
CA LEU A 49 -1.61 0.69 9.03
C LEU A 49 -0.42 -0.07 8.43
N TRP A 50 0.31 0.53 7.49
CA TRP A 50 1.50 -0.06 6.90
C TRP A 50 2.63 -0.20 7.93
N GLU A 51 3.08 -1.42 8.15
CA GLU A 51 4.17 -1.70 9.09
C GLU A 51 5.52 -1.49 8.40
N ASP A 52 6.30 -0.53 8.92
CA ASP A 52 7.60 -0.11 8.38
C ASP A 52 8.76 -1.03 8.78
N PHE A 53 8.57 -1.84 9.82
CA PHE A 53 9.57 -2.78 10.26
C PHE A 53 9.64 -3.97 9.30
N THR A 54 10.83 -4.54 9.22
CA THR A 54 11.13 -5.72 8.43
C THR A 54 10.50 -6.97 9.04
N CYS A 55 10.00 -7.90 8.20
CA CYS A 55 9.30 -9.11 8.67
C CYS A 55 10.22 -9.95 9.58
N LEU A 56 9.73 -10.27 10.80
CA LEU A 56 10.33 -11.29 11.67
C LEU A 56 9.71 -12.68 11.39
N ASP A 57 8.48 -12.67 10.89
CA ASP A 57 7.72 -13.83 10.44
C ASP A 57 6.81 -13.46 9.25
N VAL A 58 6.02 -14.41 8.75
CA VAL A 58 5.14 -14.20 7.59
C VAL A 58 3.99 -13.21 7.84
N SER A 59 3.66 -12.89 9.10
CA SER A 59 2.46 -12.13 9.48
C SER A 59 2.51 -10.68 9.03
N GLN A 60 3.66 -10.01 9.15
CA GLN A 60 3.82 -8.63 8.68
C GLN A 60 3.69 -8.54 7.16
N CYS A 61 4.25 -9.55 6.47
CA CYS A 61 4.17 -9.68 5.04
C CYS A 61 2.73 -9.96 4.57
N LEU A 62 1.94 -10.75 5.32
CA LEU A 62 0.51 -10.94 5.09
C LEU A 62 -0.31 -9.66 5.29
N LEU A 63 -0.02 -8.91 6.37
CA LEU A 63 -0.69 -7.65 6.66
C LEU A 63 -0.46 -6.61 5.56
N ASN A 64 0.81 -6.33 5.23
CA ASN A 64 1.18 -5.38 4.19
C ASN A 64 0.63 -5.80 2.82
N LYS A 65 0.64 -7.11 2.51
CA LYS A 65 0.01 -7.64 1.29
C LYS A 65 -1.50 -7.36 1.26
N ALA A 66 -2.22 -7.47 2.38
CA ALA A 66 -3.66 -7.21 2.43
C ALA A 66 -4.03 -5.72 2.26
N ILE A 67 -3.11 -4.79 2.54
CA ILE A 67 -3.33 -3.34 2.37
C ILE A 67 -3.31 -2.94 0.88
N LEU A 68 -2.40 -3.52 0.09
CA LEU A 68 -2.17 -3.12 -1.31
C LEU A 68 -3.41 -3.23 -2.22
N PRO A 69 -4.22 -4.30 -2.18
CA PRO A 69 -5.47 -4.39 -2.93
C PRO A 69 -6.47 -3.29 -2.59
N VAL A 70 -6.54 -2.88 -1.32
CA VAL A 70 -7.41 -1.78 -0.88
C VAL A 70 -6.92 -0.46 -1.48
N ALA A 71 -5.63 -0.15 -1.37
CA ALA A 71 -5.06 1.06 -1.96
C ALA A 71 -5.23 1.11 -3.49
N SER A 72 -4.97 -0.02 -4.17
CA SER A 72 -5.13 -0.16 -5.63
C SER A 72 -6.56 0.10 -6.08
N LYS A 73 -7.54 -0.41 -5.31
CA LYS A 73 -8.95 -0.23 -5.59
C LYS A 73 -9.38 1.24 -5.53
N TYR A 74 -8.89 1.99 -4.55
CA TYR A 74 -9.19 3.42 -4.44
C TYR A 74 -8.40 4.26 -5.45
N LEU A 75 -7.17 3.88 -5.80
CA LEU A 75 -6.41 4.51 -6.88
C LEU A 75 -7.15 4.38 -8.23
N ALA A 76 -7.81 3.26 -8.47
CA ALA A 76 -8.60 3.00 -9.68
C ALA A 76 -9.84 3.91 -9.84
N LEU A 77 -10.24 4.66 -8.80
CA LEU A 77 -11.24 5.73 -8.93
C LEU A 77 -10.74 6.91 -9.78
N ASP A 78 -9.43 6.96 -10.06
CA ASP A 78 -8.82 7.92 -10.99
C ASP A 78 -9.13 9.38 -10.62
N ARG A 79 -9.00 9.70 -9.33
CA ARG A 79 -9.24 11.02 -8.73
C ARG A 79 -7.95 11.85 -8.70
N PRO A 80 -7.72 12.79 -9.64
CA PRO A 80 -6.43 13.49 -9.75
C PRO A 80 -6.11 14.35 -8.52
N ASP A 81 -7.14 14.85 -7.84
CA ASP A 81 -7.07 15.64 -6.61
C ASP A 81 -6.54 14.85 -5.39
N CYS A 82 -6.53 13.53 -5.48
CA CYS A 82 -6.11 12.62 -4.42
C CYS A 82 -4.87 11.79 -4.78
N SER A 83 -4.38 11.88 -6.02
CA SER A 83 -3.33 10.98 -6.51
C SER A 83 -2.01 11.10 -5.75
N GLN A 84 -1.65 12.28 -5.25
CA GLN A 84 -0.44 12.51 -4.46
C GLN A 84 -0.38 11.65 -3.19
N TYR A 85 -1.53 11.35 -2.57
CA TYR A 85 -1.59 10.49 -1.38
C TYR A 85 -1.22 9.04 -1.73
N PHE A 86 -1.66 8.54 -2.89
CA PHE A 86 -1.30 7.21 -3.37
C PHE A 86 0.18 7.12 -3.77
N LEU A 87 0.76 8.19 -4.32
CA LEU A 87 2.20 8.23 -4.63
C LEU A 87 3.03 8.24 -3.35
N ALA A 88 2.64 9.01 -2.34
CA ALA A 88 3.27 9.01 -1.04
C ALA A 88 3.23 7.62 -0.38
N PHE A 89 2.09 6.96 -0.43
CA PHE A 89 1.95 5.57 0.01
C PHE A 89 2.86 4.63 -0.80
N GLY A 90 2.87 4.75 -2.13
CA GLY A 90 3.71 3.95 -3.03
C GLY A 90 5.20 4.08 -2.76
N ILE A 91 5.69 5.28 -2.41
CA ILE A 91 7.08 5.49 -1.96
C ILE A 91 7.39 4.61 -0.73
N LYS A 92 6.49 4.62 0.26
CA LYS A 92 6.64 3.85 1.50
C LYS A 92 6.71 2.35 1.21
N VAL A 93 5.83 1.85 0.34
CA VAL A 93 5.84 0.46 -0.09
C VAL A 93 7.12 0.11 -0.85
N SER A 94 7.61 0.99 -1.74
CA SER A 94 8.88 0.79 -2.47
C SER A 94 10.04 0.56 -1.52
N GLN A 95 10.20 1.48 -0.57
CA GLN A 95 11.30 1.46 0.38
C GLN A 95 11.27 0.22 1.25
N TRP A 96 10.08 -0.20 1.67
CA TRP A 96 9.91 -1.44 2.42
C TRP A 96 10.24 -2.67 1.56
N CYS A 97 9.74 -2.75 0.33
CA CYS A 97 10.01 -3.86 -0.59
C CYS A 97 11.51 -3.98 -0.90
N ALA A 98 12.21 -2.87 -1.12
CA ALA A 98 13.64 -2.86 -1.38
C ALA A 98 14.44 -3.37 -0.16
N LYS A 99 14.12 -2.89 1.04
CA LYS A 99 14.73 -3.40 2.28
C LYS A 99 14.45 -4.89 2.47
N HIS A 100 13.20 -5.30 2.25
CA HIS A 100 12.81 -6.70 2.41
C HIS A 100 13.50 -7.61 1.41
N LEU A 101 13.59 -7.22 0.14
CA LEU A 101 14.29 -7.97 -0.89
C LEU A 101 15.77 -8.12 -0.54
N ASN A 102 16.43 -7.05 -0.07
CA ASN A 102 17.83 -7.11 0.35
C ASN A 102 18.07 -8.12 1.48
N MET A 103 17.23 -8.11 2.52
CA MET A 103 17.34 -9.11 3.59
C MET A 103 17.08 -10.52 3.08
N SER A 104 16.05 -10.71 2.23
CA SER A 104 15.75 -12.01 1.64
C SER A 104 16.93 -12.52 0.82
N VAL A 105 17.65 -11.68 0.08
CA VAL A 105 18.85 -12.09 -0.66
C VAL A 105 19.99 -12.43 0.31
N MET A 106 20.21 -11.61 1.34
CA MET A 106 21.27 -11.85 2.33
C MET A 106 21.01 -13.09 3.20
N SER A 107 19.74 -13.47 3.39
CA SER A 107 19.35 -14.63 4.18
C SER A 107 19.24 -15.93 3.37
N MET A 108 19.53 -15.93 2.05
CA MET A 108 19.48 -17.16 1.23
C MET A 108 20.50 -18.23 1.66
N GLU A 109 21.47 -17.87 2.50
CA GLU A 109 22.45 -18.79 3.11
C GLU A 109 21.87 -19.52 4.34
N GLU A 110 20.78 -19.03 4.93
CA GLU A 110 20.05 -19.62 6.06
C GLU A 110 18.67 -20.10 5.56
N SER A 111 18.21 -21.27 6.02
CA SER A 111 17.00 -21.91 5.47
C SER A 111 15.78 -20.96 5.53
N GLN A 112 15.39 -20.38 4.39
CA GLN A 112 14.17 -19.58 4.30
C GLN A 112 12.94 -20.49 4.47
N GLU A 113 11.96 -20.04 5.24
CA GLU A 113 10.63 -20.62 5.20
C GLU A 113 10.02 -20.31 3.83
N GLU A 114 9.88 -21.33 2.97
CA GLU A 114 9.37 -21.22 1.60
C GLU A 114 8.03 -20.45 1.53
N GLU A 115 7.19 -20.59 2.56
CA GLU A 115 5.94 -19.87 2.71
C GLU A 115 6.13 -18.35 2.83
N HIS A 116 7.08 -17.89 3.64
CA HIS A 116 7.36 -16.46 3.81
C HIS A 116 7.83 -15.82 2.51
N SER A 117 8.76 -16.47 1.81
CA SER A 117 9.26 -15.99 0.52
C SER A 117 8.15 -15.91 -0.53
N ASN A 118 7.26 -16.92 -0.60
CA ASN A 118 6.11 -16.90 -1.49
C ASN A 118 5.16 -15.72 -1.22
N VAL A 119 4.85 -15.45 0.06
CA VAL A 119 4.01 -14.30 0.43
C VAL A 119 4.68 -12.98 0.05
N PHE A 120 5.98 -12.84 0.31
CA PHE A 120 6.71 -11.64 -0.03
C PHE A 120 6.76 -11.39 -1.54
N PHE A 121 7.05 -12.39 -2.37
CA PHE A 121 7.06 -12.21 -3.82
C PHE A 121 5.68 -11.88 -4.39
N GLN A 122 4.60 -12.39 -3.79
CA GLN A 122 3.24 -11.98 -4.15
C GLN A 122 2.98 -10.51 -3.80
N LEU A 123 3.40 -10.06 -2.60
CA LEU A 123 3.32 -8.65 -2.21
C LEU A 123 4.11 -7.75 -3.19
N LEU A 124 5.33 -8.15 -3.55
CA LEU A 124 6.16 -7.42 -4.50
C LEU A 124 5.47 -7.29 -5.87
N LEU A 125 4.85 -8.37 -6.36
CA LEU A 125 4.09 -8.35 -7.61
C LEU A 125 2.86 -7.41 -7.52
N ASP A 126 2.13 -7.44 -6.41
CA ASP A 126 0.99 -6.57 -6.18
C ASP A 126 1.43 -5.09 -6.11
N TYR A 127 2.59 -4.83 -5.50
CA TYR A 127 3.20 -3.51 -5.50
C TYR A 127 3.59 -3.04 -6.91
N LEU A 128 4.20 -3.89 -7.74
CA LEU A 128 4.55 -3.53 -9.12
C LEU A 128 3.29 -3.18 -9.94
N ARG A 129 2.18 -3.90 -9.74
CA ARG A 129 0.88 -3.57 -10.36
C ARG A 129 0.33 -2.23 -9.88
N PHE A 130 0.42 -1.97 -8.57
CA PHE A 130 0.05 -0.68 -7.98
C PHE A 130 0.89 0.46 -8.55
N SER A 131 2.21 0.26 -8.68
CA SER A 131 3.15 1.23 -9.24
C SER A 131 2.83 1.53 -10.71
N ALA A 132 2.59 0.51 -11.54
CA ALA A 132 2.16 0.69 -12.93
C ALA A 132 0.85 1.50 -13.04
N SER A 133 -0.11 1.24 -12.15
CA SER A 133 -1.36 2.01 -12.09
C SER A 133 -1.12 3.45 -11.65
N SER A 134 -0.18 3.66 -10.71
CA SER A 134 0.22 4.98 -10.20
C SER A 134 0.87 5.83 -11.28
N TYR A 135 1.69 5.26 -12.16
CA TYR A 135 2.25 5.97 -13.32
C TYR A 135 1.17 6.50 -14.29
N THR A 136 0.09 5.74 -14.46
CA THR A 136 -1.05 6.20 -15.26
C THR A 136 -1.74 7.41 -14.61
N ALA A 137 -1.82 7.44 -13.28
CA ALA A 137 -2.35 8.58 -12.53
C ALA A 137 -1.40 9.80 -12.58
N ILE A 138 -0.08 9.61 -12.52
CA ILE A 138 0.93 10.69 -12.62
C ILE A 138 0.77 11.50 -13.90
N GLY A 139 0.53 10.83 -15.04
CA GLY A 139 0.33 11.50 -16.32
C GLY A 139 -0.79 12.55 -16.29
N LYS A 140 -1.75 12.42 -15.37
CA LYS A 140 -2.87 13.36 -15.17
C LYS A 140 -2.57 14.43 -14.12
N ILE A 141 -1.78 14.11 -13.09
CA ILE A 141 -1.33 15.04 -12.03
C ILE A 141 -0.43 16.14 -12.59
N CYS A 142 0.48 15.80 -13.52
CA CYS A 142 1.45 16.74 -14.08
C CYS A 142 0.81 17.95 -14.79
N PHE A 143 -0.49 17.90 -15.11
CA PHE A 143 -1.24 19.03 -15.68
C PHE A 143 -1.91 19.92 -14.63
N MET A 144 -1.90 19.53 -13.35
CA MET A 144 -2.68 20.16 -12.27
C MET A 144 -1.83 20.66 -11.08
N SER A 145 -0.55 20.28 -10.98
CA SER A 145 0.15 20.24 -9.68
C SER A 145 0.81 21.55 -9.19
N ASP A 146 0.67 21.80 -7.89
CA ASP A 146 1.54 22.65 -7.07
C ASP A 146 2.94 22.01 -6.82
N GLU A 147 3.84 22.77 -6.18
CA GLU A 147 5.23 22.36 -5.89
C GLU A 147 5.35 21.09 -5.04
N ALA A 148 4.46 20.88 -4.05
CA ALA A 148 4.53 19.73 -3.15
C ALA A 148 4.16 18.42 -3.88
N SER A 149 3.17 18.51 -4.76
CA SER A 149 2.78 17.40 -5.64
C SER A 149 3.90 17.02 -6.61
N ALA A 150 4.61 18.00 -7.18
CA ALA A 150 5.77 17.75 -8.06
C ALA A 150 6.93 17.06 -7.32
N VAL A 151 7.23 17.47 -6.08
CA VAL A 151 8.24 16.81 -5.23
C VAL A 151 7.86 15.34 -4.97
N THR A 152 6.58 15.07 -4.74
CA THR A 152 6.09 13.70 -4.47
C THR A 152 6.21 12.81 -5.71
N VAL A 153 5.82 13.33 -6.88
CA VAL A 153 6.01 12.62 -8.16
C VAL A 153 7.48 12.30 -8.41
N HIS A 154 8.36 13.30 -8.27
CA HIS A 154 9.79 13.10 -8.46
C HIS A 154 10.34 12.01 -7.52
N LYS A 155 10.00 12.09 -6.24
CA LYS A 155 10.43 11.09 -5.24
C LYS A 155 9.89 9.70 -5.59
N PHE A 156 8.62 9.58 -5.96
CA PHE A 156 8.03 8.30 -6.34
C PHE A 156 8.79 7.67 -7.52
N VAL A 157 9.05 8.45 -8.57
CA VAL A 157 9.81 7.98 -9.75
C VAL A 157 11.22 7.54 -9.36
N SER A 158 11.95 8.35 -8.57
CA SER A 158 13.30 8.01 -8.12
C SER A 158 13.33 6.70 -7.34
N GLU A 159 12.35 6.47 -6.46
CA GLU A 159 12.24 5.26 -5.66
C GLU A 159 11.88 4.00 -6.46
N GLN A 160 11.34 4.13 -7.69
CA GLN A 160 11.13 2.98 -8.57
C GLN A 160 12.38 2.59 -9.37
N LEU A 161 13.35 3.51 -9.48
CA LEU A 161 14.55 3.35 -10.30
C LEU A 161 15.80 2.93 -9.49
N ASN A 162 15.69 2.96 -8.15
CA ASN A 162 16.69 2.47 -7.20
C ASN A 162 16.57 0.96 -7.00
#